data_AF-A0A7V5RHD7-F1
#
_entry.id   AF-A0A7V5RHD7-F1
#
_cell.length_a   1.000
_cell.length_b   1.000
_cell.length_c   1.000
_cell.angle_alpha   90.00
_cell.angle_beta   90.00
_cell.angle_gamma   90.00
#
_symmetry.space_group_name_H-M   'P 1'
#
loop_
_entity.id
_entity.type
_entity.pdbx_description
1 polymer ?
#
loop_
_entity_poly.entity_id
_entity_poly.type
_entity_poly.pdbx_seq_one_letter_code
_entity_poly.pdbx_strand_id
1 'polypeptide(L)'
;MSGMFCTGKCISVRQKMCTRGRKLISCVQNTTTACRPREDFTSYRYRKKMHRNQLSLLLPVLVIAGFSATGCALSSRAVVADLNSNPPQKVLARVLKNQMKISTLYGKGHLTVETPEQNFKGQVEIRVRKPDSVLIVAQVALGMDVGFFFADGSRFAHYSPFENVFYTGPSDKLNRLMLFRMQVTHRELIDAVTGTYRFDWTPDTEASIRDNDYVLRKKSGDDMLEVTIDPARFVVKKVVLLAPNGKEIAVQKFRTFRKIDGAWLPKYIQIFRKETHERLTVFYEKLTVNKKLPANEFTFKVPENAEKYRLK
;
A
#
# COMPACT_ATOMS: atom_id res chain seq x y z
N MET A 1 -4.42 -46.12 35.47
CA MET A 1 -3.58 -46.46 34.31
C MET A 1 -3.34 -45.21 33.50
N SER A 2 -2.07 -44.98 33.20
CA SER A 2 -1.45 -43.72 32.77
C SER A 2 -1.41 -43.55 31.26
N GLY A 3 -1.24 -42.29 30.84
CA GLY A 3 -0.51 -41.89 29.63
C GLY A 3 -1.37 -41.30 28.52
N MET A 4 -0.95 -40.31 27.74
CA MET A 4 0.29 -39.54 27.65
C MET A 4 -0.03 -38.35 26.71
N PHE A 5 0.26 -37.11 27.10
CA PHE A 5 0.31 -35.98 26.16
C PHE A 5 1.78 -35.59 25.97
N CYS A 6 2.25 -35.68 24.73
CA CYS A 6 3.58 -35.26 24.30
C CYS A 6 3.70 -33.73 24.41
N THR A 7 4.72 -33.26 25.14
CA THR A 7 5.19 -31.88 25.08
C THR A 7 6.55 -31.87 24.37
N GLY A 8 6.58 -31.32 23.15
CA GLY A 8 7.80 -31.12 22.39
C GLY A 8 8.56 -29.89 22.88
N LYS A 9 9.85 -30.05 23.20
CA LYS A 9 10.78 -28.96 23.50
C LYS A 9 11.22 -28.27 22.20
N CYS A 10 11.08 -26.95 22.12
CA CYS A 10 11.83 -26.13 21.17
C CYS A 10 13.29 -26.03 21.65
N ILE A 11 14.23 -26.56 20.87
CA ILE A 11 15.67 -26.39 21.07
C ILE A 11 16.12 -25.28 20.13
N SER A 12 16.49 -24.12 20.68
CA SER A 12 17.18 -23.05 19.96
C SER A 12 18.68 -23.31 20.02
N VAL A 13 19.29 -23.78 18.93
CA VAL A 13 20.75 -23.93 18.81
C VAL A 13 21.34 -22.63 18.25
N ARG A 14 22.10 -21.89 19.06
CA ARG A 14 22.99 -20.82 18.58
C ARG A 14 24.38 -21.42 18.34
N GLN A 15 24.77 -21.59 17.08
CA GLN A 15 26.16 -21.88 16.72
C GLN A 15 26.93 -20.56 16.58
N LYS A 16 27.97 -20.37 17.39
CA LYS A 16 29.04 -19.39 17.11
C LYS A 16 30.26 -20.18 16.63
N MET A 17 30.68 -19.94 15.40
CA MET A 17 31.96 -20.43 14.88
C MET A 17 33.06 -19.42 15.24
N CYS A 18 34.02 -19.83 16.06
CA CYS A 18 35.29 -19.12 16.22
C CYS A 18 36.35 -19.85 15.38
N THR A 19 36.97 -19.15 14.44
CA THR A 19 38.06 -19.68 13.62
C THR A 19 39.41 -19.28 14.20
N ARG A 20 40.18 -20.26 14.69
CA ARG A 20 41.63 -20.16 14.79
C ARG A 20 42.25 -21.55 14.70
N GLY A 21 43.10 -21.75 13.68
CA GLY A 21 44.11 -22.82 13.58
C GLY A 21 43.64 -24.27 13.79
N ARG A 22 43.42 -25.00 12.68
CA ARG A 22 43.39 -26.47 12.53
C ARG A 22 43.17 -27.30 13.81
N LYS A 23 41.91 -27.39 14.26
CA LYS A 23 41.22 -28.57 14.82
C LYS A 23 39.84 -28.12 15.31
N LEU A 24 38.77 -28.73 14.79
CA LEU A 24 37.40 -28.50 15.25
C LEU A 24 37.18 -29.25 16.58
N ILE A 25 37.02 -28.52 17.68
CA ILE A 25 36.60 -29.07 18.96
C ILE A 25 35.24 -28.47 19.30
N SER A 26 34.22 -29.32 19.38
CA SER A 26 32.87 -28.97 19.82
C SER A 26 32.86 -28.86 21.35
N CYS A 27 32.76 -27.65 21.88
CA CYS A 27 32.46 -27.43 23.30
C CYS A 27 30.95 -27.23 23.47
N VAL A 28 30.27 -28.20 24.09
CA VAL A 28 28.88 -28.08 24.53
C VAL A 28 28.88 -27.50 25.94
N GLN A 29 28.41 -26.26 26.11
CA GLN A 29 28.15 -25.67 27.42
C GLN A 29 26.66 -25.82 27.74
N ASN A 30 26.33 -26.68 28.71
CA ASN A 30 25.00 -26.77 29.30
C ASN A 30 24.85 -25.66 30.35
N THR A 31 23.96 -24.70 30.10
CA THR A 31 23.49 -23.76 31.13
C THR A 31 22.03 -24.05 31.43
N THR A 32 21.79 -24.65 32.59
CA THR A 32 20.46 -24.88 33.17
C THR A 32 20.05 -23.64 33.95
N THR A 33 19.17 -22.81 33.39
CA THR A 33 18.49 -21.73 34.13
C THR A 33 17.09 -22.19 34.50
N ALA A 34 16.80 -22.18 35.81
CA ALA A 34 15.54 -22.60 36.40
C ALA A 34 14.44 -21.56 36.18
N CYS A 35 13.28 -21.98 35.65
CA CYS A 35 12.06 -21.18 35.60
C CYS A 35 11.33 -21.23 36.95
N ARG A 36 11.08 -20.08 37.56
CA ARG A 36 10.11 -19.92 38.66
C ARG A 36 8.72 -19.63 38.10
N PRO A 37 7.63 -20.19 38.65
CA PRO A 37 6.26 -19.81 38.31
C PRO A 37 5.65 -18.85 39.35
N ARG A 38 4.87 -17.88 38.86
CA ARG A 38 3.76 -17.10 39.50
C ARG A 38 3.58 -15.83 38.67
N GLU A 39 2.39 -15.29 38.41
CA GLU A 39 1.16 -15.29 39.19
C GLU A 39 -0.02 -14.96 38.24
N ASP A 40 -1.17 -15.57 38.49
CA ASP A 40 -2.44 -15.30 37.83
C ASP A 40 -2.87 -13.84 38.02
N PHE A 41 -3.01 -13.08 36.93
CA PHE A 41 -3.72 -11.81 36.96
C PHE A 41 -5.20 -12.02 36.65
N THR A 42 -5.97 -11.85 37.71
CA THR A 42 -7.42 -11.93 37.78
C THR A 42 -8.10 -10.81 36.98
N SER A 43 -9.29 -11.18 36.50
CA SER A 43 -10.27 -10.41 35.75
C SER A 43 -10.63 -9.05 36.35
N TYR A 44 -10.53 -7.97 35.57
CA TYR A 44 -11.22 -6.72 35.87
C TYR A 44 -12.62 -6.70 35.22
N ARG A 45 -13.65 -6.94 36.05
CA ARG A 45 -15.06 -6.64 35.74
C ARG A 45 -15.27 -5.13 35.78
N TYR A 46 -15.60 -4.51 34.65
CA TYR A 46 -16.11 -3.14 34.62
C TYR A 46 -17.64 -3.18 34.74
N ARG A 47 -18.19 -2.71 35.87
CA ARG A 47 -19.63 -2.67 36.17
C ARG A 47 -20.06 -1.23 36.52
N LYS A 48 -21.06 -0.74 35.78
CA LYS A 48 -22.06 0.30 36.09
C LYS A 48 -21.61 1.75 36.36
N LYS A 49 -22.20 2.67 35.59
CA LYS A 49 -23.30 3.53 36.10
C LYS A 49 -24.13 4.11 34.94
N MET A 50 -25.36 3.59 34.80
CA MET A 50 -26.45 4.24 34.07
C MET A 50 -26.89 5.46 34.88
N HIS A 51 -26.89 6.64 34.26
CA HIS A 51 -27.72 7.74 34.71
C HIS A 51 -29.04 7.72 33.94
N ARG A 52 -30.08 7.44 34.70
CA ARG A 52 -31.49 7.39 34.34
C ARG A 52 -32.07 8.75 34.71
N ASN A 53 -32.42 9.58 33.73
CA ASN A 53 -33.28 10.75 33.95
C ASN A 53 -34.63 10.48 33.29
N GLN A 54 -35.66 10.46 34.13
CA GLN A 54 -37.08 10.44 33.80
C GLN A 54 -37.69 11.82 34.11
N LEU A 55 -38.89 12.04 33.54
CA LEU A 55 -39.84 13.17 33.58
C LEU A 55 -39.86 13.92 32.23
N SER A 56 -41.00 14.16 31.58
CA SER A 56 -42.40 14.10 32.00
C SER A 56 -43.34 13.98 30.79
N LEU A 57 -44.58 13.61 31.11
CA LEU A 57 -45.67 13.12 30.28
C LEU A 57 -46.55 14.27 29.73
N LEU A 58 -47.13 14.06 28.53
CA LEU A 58 -48.50 14.42 28.06
C LEU A 58 -48.68 15.32 26.81
N LEU A 59 -49.55 14.76 25.96
CA LEU A 59 -50.05 15.03 24.59
C LEU A 59 -51.03 16.24 24.51
N PRO A 60 -51.32 16.84 23.32
CA PRO A 60 -52.20 16.17 22.34
C PRO A 60 -51.93 16.39 20.83
N VAL A 61 -52.36 15.34 20.12
CA VAL A 61 -52.85 15.22 18.74
C VAL A 61 -53.15 16.54 18.01
N LEU A 62 -52.49 16.75 16.86
CA LEU A 62 -53.09 17.48 15.75
C LEU A 62 -52.73 16.83 14.41
N VAL A 63 -53.77 16.36 13.74
CA VAL A 63 -53.81 15.79 12.39
C VAL A 63 -53.53 16.92 11.40
N ILE A 64 -52.48 16.80 10.57
CA ILE A 64 -52.43 17.45 9.26
C ILE A 64 -51.97 16.42 8.22
N ALA A 65 -52.89 16.21 7.30
CA ALA A 65 -52.82 15.36 6.14
C ALA A 65 -51.75 15.78 5.13
N GLY A 66 -51.25 14.79 4.39
CA GLY A 66 -50.99 14.95 2.96
C GLY A 66 -49.81 15.83 2.56
N PHE A 67 -48.59 15.34 2.75
CA PHE A 67 -47.50 15.66 1.84
C PHE A 67 -46.95 14.37 1.26
N SER A 68 -47.64 13.87 0.23
CA SER A 68 -47.14 12.86 -0.68
C SER A 68 -45.97 13.48 -1.43
N ALA A 69 -44.79 13.44 -0.82
CA ALA A 69 -43.54 13.72 -1.49
C ALA A 69 -43.33 12.62 -2.54
N THR A 70 -43.79 12.88 -3.76
CA THR A 70 -43.28 12.24 -4.97
C THR A 70 -41.83 12.67 -5.14
N GLY A 71 -40.96 12.11 -4.29
CA GLY A 71 -39.53 12.15 -4.48
C GLY A 71 -39.24 11.40 -5.77
N CYS A 72 -39.13 12.11 -6.88
CA CYS A 72 -38.41 11.63 -8.04
C CYS A 72 -36.99 11.35 -7.57
N ALA A 73 -36.74 10.11 -7.14
CA ALA A 73 -35.40 9.60 -6.98
C ALA A 73 -34.77 9.72 -8.37
N LEU A 74 -33.91 10.73 -8.54
CA LEU A 74 -33.10 10.95 -9.72
C LEU A 74 -32.20 9.72 -9.83
N SER A 75 -32.70 8.67 -10.48
CA SER A 75 -31.92 7.48 -10.80
C SER A 75 -30.88 7.93 -11.82
N SER A 76 -29.71 8.33 -11.33
CA SER A 76 -28.58 8.65 -12.19
C SER A 76 -28.30 7.39 -13.00
N ARG A 77 -28.61 7.40 -14.30
CA ARG A 77 -28.33 6.27 -15.19
C ARG A 77 -26.89 5.86 -14.99
N ALA A 78 -26.67 4.57 -14.69
CA ALA A 78 -25.34 4.01 -14.61
C ALA A 78 -24.63 4.26 -15.96
N VAL A 79 -23.41 4.77 -15.92
CA VAL A 79 -22.62 4.97 -17.13
C VAL A 79 -22.21 3.59 -17.65
N VAL A 80 -22.63 3.26 -18.87
CA VAL A 80 -22.33 1.99 -19.52
C VAL A 80 -21.07 2.14 -20.36
N ALA A 81 -20.16 1.17 -20.29
CA ALA A 81 -19.00 1.11 -21.16
C ALA A 81 -19.44 0.84 -22.59
N ASP A 82 -18.90 1.59 -23.54
CA ASP A 82 -19.19 1.43 -24.97
C ASP A 82 -17.96 1.82 -25.80
N LEU A 83 -17.36 0.82 -26.45
CA LEU A 83 -16.19 0.99 -27.29
C LEU A 83 -16.50 1.68 -28.63
N ASN A 84 -17.76 1.70 -29.07
CA ASN A 84 -18.16 2.44 -30.28
C ASN A 84 -18.14 3.94 -30.01
N SER A 85 -18.79 4.38 -28.92
CA SER A 85 -18.78 5.80 -28.52
C SER A 85 -17.46 6.26 -27.92
N ASN A 86 -16.71 5.35 -27.30
CA ASN A 86 -15.43 5.59 -26.65
C ASN A 86 -14.38 4.58 -27.12
N PRO A 87 -13.80 4.78 -28.32
CA PRO A 87 -12.70 3.94 -28.77
C PRO A 87 -11.54 3.95 -27.76
N PRO A 88 -10.71 2.89 -27.71
CA PRO A 88 -9.71 2.70 -26.67
C PRO A 88 -8.75 3.88 -26.48
N GLN A 89 -8.32 4.52 -27.56
CA GLN A 89 -7.44 5.69 -27.52
C GLN A 89 -8.13 6.89 -26.86
N LYS A 90 -9.44 7.06 -27.06
CA LYS A 90 -10.25 8.10 -26.40
C LYS A 90 -10.43 7.79 -24.91
N VAL A 91 -10.60 6.52 -24.55
CA VAL A 91 -10.63 6.07 -23.14
C VAL A 91 -9.29 6.42 -22.45
N LEU A 92 -8.17 6.03 -23.06
CA LEU A 92 -6.82 6.34 -22.56
C LEU A 92 -6.55 7.84 -22.46
N ALA A 93 -6.95 8.63 -23.45
CA ALA A 93 -6.81 10.08 -23.41
C ALA A 93 -7.57 10.70 -22.22
N ARG A 94 -8.75 10.16 -21.87
CA ARG A 94 -9.52 10.61 -20.70
C ARG A 94 -8.86 10.19 -19.38
N VAL A 95 -8.29 8.99 -19.33
CA VAL A 95 -7.47 8.53 -18.19
C VAL A 95 -6.28 9.46 -17.99
N LEU A 96 -5.50 9.73 -19.04
CA LEU A 96 -4.35 10.64 -18.99
C LEU A 96 -4.78 12.06 -18.59
N LYS A 97 -5.91 12.57 -19.12
CA LYS A 97 -6.46 13.86 -18.72
C LYS A 97 -6.80 13.92 -17.23
N ASN A 98 -7.25 12.83 -16.61
CA ASN A 98 -7.44 12.79 -15.16
C ASN A 98 -6.09 12.82 -14.42
N GLN A 99 -5.10 12.06 -14.88
CA GLN A 99 -3.77 11.97 -14.26
C GLN A 99 -2.99 13.30 -14.32
N MET A 100 -3.08 14.02 -15.44
CA MET A 100 -2.41 15.32 -15.63
C MET A 100 -2.94 16.44 -14.72
N LYS A 101 -4.10 16.25 -14.08
CA LYS A 101 -4.62 17.20 -13.08
C LYS A 101 -3.87 17.15 -11.76
N ILE A 102 -2.93 16.21 -11.57
CA ILE A 102 -2.20 16.00 -10.32
C ILE A 102 -0.74 16.42 -10.56
N SER A 103 -0.39 17.63 -10.12
CA SER A 103 1.00 18.13 -10.18
C SER A 103 1.77 17.83 -8.89
N THR A 104 1.10 17.95 -7.75
CA THR A 104 1.62 17.58 -6.44
C THR A 104 0.63 16.70 -5.70
N LEU A 105 1.14 15.84 -4.82
CA LEU A 105 0.34 15.05 -3.90
C LEU A 105 0.97 15.07 -2.51
N TYR A 106 0.14 15.29 -1.52
CA TYR A 106 0.46 15.07 -0.11
C TYR A 106 -0.58 14.13 0.47
N GLY A 107 -0.11 13.00 1.03
CA GLY A 107 -0.95 11.96 1.59
C GLY A 107 -0.49 11.55 2.98
N LYS A 108 -1.46 11.33 3.87
CA LYS A 108 -1.25 10.72 5.19
C LYS A 108 -2.17 9.52 5.35
N GLY A 109 -1.68 8.44 5.95
CA GLY A 109 -2.50 7.29 6.30
C GLY A 109 -1.66 6.10 6.71
N HIS A 110 -2.07 4.90 6.29
CA HIS A 110 -1.46 3.64 6.73
C HIS A 110 -0.72 2.92 5.59
N LEU A 111 0.44 2.38 5.93
CA LEU A 111 1.22 1.47 5.09
C LEU A 111 1.26 0.09 5.75
N THR A 112 0.92 -0.93 4.97
CA THR A 112 1.10 -2.34 5.33
C THR A 112 1.98 -2.99 4.28
N VAL A 113 3.08 -3.62 4.72
CA VAL A 113 3.97 -4.42 3.88
C VAL A 113 4.03 -5.82 4.47
N GLU A 114 3.69 -6.81 3.67
CA GLU A 114 3.68 -8.22 4.07
C GLU A 114 4.51 -8.99 3.07
N THR A 115 5.55 -9.67 3.55
CA THR A 115 6.35 -10.63 2.79
C THR A 115 6.44 -11.92 3.61
N PRO A 116 6.94 -13.03 3.03
CA PRO A 116 7.18 -14.25 3.81
C PRO A 116 8.12 -14.03 5.01
N GLU A 117 9.05 -13.09 4.91
CA GLU A 117 10.09 -12.82 5.92
C GLU A 117 9.66 -11.76 6.95
N GLN A 118 8.78 -10.83 6.58
CA GLN A 118 8.46 -9.68 7.42
C GLN A 118 7.03 -9.18 7.25
N ASN A 119 6.44 -8.67 8.34
CA ASN A 119 5.18 -7.96 8.33
C ASN A 119 5.36 -6.60 9.01
N PHE A 120 5.16 -5.54 8.25
CA PHE A 120 5.25 -4.16 8.69
C PHE A 120 3.89 -3.49 8.59
N LYS A 121 3.50 -2.79 9.65
CA LYS A 121 2.34 -1.91 9.67
C LYS A 121 2.71 -0.60 10.35
N GLY A 122 2.43 0.51 9.70
CA GLY A 122 2.82 1.83 10.19
C GLY A 122 1.98 2.96 9.62
N GLN A 123 2.18 4.14 10.20
CA GLN A 123 1.72 5.40 9.62
C GLN A 123 2.65 5.77 8.48
N VAL A 124 2.10 6.39 7.43
CA VAL A 124 2.87 6.84 6.27
C VAL A 124 2.49 8.25 5.89
N GLU A 125 3.50 9.05 5.58
CA GLU A 125 3.37 10.35 4.95
C GLU A 125 4.07 10.32 3.59
N ILE A 126 3.33 10.64 2.53
CA ILE A 126 3.78 10.57 1.15
C ILE A 126 3.70 11.95 0.53
N ARG A 127 4.81 12.42 -0.02
CA ARG A 127 4.92 13.70 -0.73
C ARG A 127 5.42 13.43 -2.14
N VAL A 128 4.75 14.00 -3.12
CA VAL A 128 5.08 13.83 -4.54
C VAL A 128 5.02 15.19 -5.22
N ARG A 129 6.03 15.47 -6.03
CA ARG A 129 6.02 16.55 -7.02
C ARG A 129 6.27 15.92 -8.38
N LYS A 130 5.26 15.81 -9.23
CA LYS A 130 5.40 15.16 -10.54
C LYS A 130 6.12 16.08 -11.54
N PRO A 131 6.98 15.52 -12.42
CA PRO A 131 7.56 14.17 -12.40
C PRO A 131 8.84 14.08 -11.54
N ASP A 132 9.15 15.14 -10.80
CA ASP A 132 10.44 15.43 -10.20
C ASP A 132 10.82 14.48 -9.04
N SER A 133 10.01 14.39 -7.99
CA SER A 133 10.42 13.75 -6.74
C SER A 133 9.29 13.07 -5.96
N VAL A 134 9.68 12.10 -5.15
CA VAL A 134 8.83 11.41 -4.19
C VAL A 134 9.59 11.22 -2.87
N LEU A 135 8.89 11.46 -1.76
CA LEU A 135 9.34 11.15 -0.41
C LEU A 135 8.24 10.38 0.31
N ILE A 136 8.59 9.21 0.82
CA ILE A 136 7.74 8.34 1.63
C ILE A 136 8.40 8.27 3.01
N VAL A 137 7.68 8.65 4.05
CA VAL A 137 8.14 8.55 5.43
C VAL A 137 7.20 7.59 6.15
N ALA A 138 7.74 6.49 6.67
CA ALA A 138 6.99 5.48 7.38
C ALA A 138 7.38 5.48 8.86
N GLN A 139 6.38 5.45 9.74
CA GLN A 139 6.56 5.50 11.19
C GLN A 139 5.88 4.29 11.83
N VAL A 140 6.59 3.58 12.69
CA VAL A 140 6.00 2.53 13.53
C VAL A 140 5.29 3.18 14.73
N ALA A 141 4.26 2.51 15.24
CA ALA A 141 3.61 2.94 16.49
C ALA A 141 4.67 3.15 17.60
N LEU A 142 4.43 4.13 18.48
CA LEU A 142 5.33 4.59 19.54
C LEU A 142 6.50 5.51 19.09
N GLY A 143 6.57 5.90 17.81
CA GLY A 143 7.39 7.04 17.37
C GLY A 143 8.91 6.85 17.43
N MET A 144 9.40 5.63 17.66
CA MET A 144 10.82 5.36 17.87
C MET A 144 11.59 5.14 16.56
N ASP A 145 10.94 4.62 15.52
CA ASP A 145 11.59 4.27 14.26
C ASP A 145 10.90 4.92 13.06
N VAL A 146 11.62 5.84 12.42
CA VAL A 146 11.20 6.52 11.19
C VAL A 146 12.04 5.98 10.03
N GLY A 147 11.43 5.13 9.20
CA GLY A 147 11.99 4.77 7.90
C GLY A 147 11.63 5.81 6.86
N PHE A 148 12.47 5.98 5.85
CA PHE A 148 12.10 6.81 4.71
C PHE A 148 12.65 6.26 3.40
N PHE A 149 11.98 6.64 2.34
CA PHE A 149 12.39 6.42 0.98
C PHE A 149 12.22 7.72 0.19
N PHE A 150 13.28 8.16 -0.46
CA PHE A 150 13.31 9.30 -1.34
C PHE A 150 13.82 8.88 -2.70
N ALA A 151 13.20 9.38 -3.75
CA ALA A 151 13.73 9.30 -5.10
C ALA A 151 13.41 10.56 -5.90
N ASP A 152 14.36 10.97 -6.73
CA ASP A 152 14.19 11.96 -7.78
C ASP A 152 14.69 11.41 -9.12
N GLY A 153 14.71 12.24 -10.16
CA GLY A 153 15.19 11.84 -11.48
C GLY A 153 16.67 11.41 -11.55
N SER A 154 17.46 11.67 -10.50
CA SER A 154 18.92 11.47 -10.46
C SER A 154 19.37 10.43 -9.44
N ARG A 155 18.79 10.44 -8.24
CA ARG A 155 19.22 9.62 -7.12
C ARG A 155 18.06 9.11 -6.28
N PHE A 156 18.36 8.10 -5.47
CA PHE A 156 17.51 7.69 -4.37
C PHE A 156 18.27 7.74 -3.03
N ALA A 157 17.50 7.76 -1.95
CA ALA A 157 17.97 7.59 -0.59
C ALA A 157 16.94 6.77 0.20
N HIS A 158 17.37 5.72 0.88
CA HIS A 158 16.51 4.82 1.64
C HIS A 158 17.13 4.54 3.00
N TYR A 159 16.34 4.66 4.07
CA TYR A 159 16.75 4.25 5.41
C TYR A 159 15.78 3.20 5.97
N SER A 160 16.33 2.05 6.31
CA SER A 160 15.64 0.97 7.01
C SER A 160 15.98 1.02 8.50
N PRO A 161 15.02 1.33 9.39
CA PRO A 161 15.28 1.30 10.83
C PRO A 161 15.48 -0.13 11.36
N PHE A 162 14.88 -1.14 10.71
CA PHE A 162 15.03 -2.54 11.11
C PHE A 162 16.46 -3.05 10.97
N GLU A 163 17.14 -2.62 9.91
CA GLU A 163 18.54 -2.98 9.66
C GLU A 163 19.50 -1.91 10.21
N ASN A 164 18.98 -0.73 10.56
CA ASN A 164 19.76 0.48 10.83
C ASN A 164 20.73 0.81 9.68
N VAL A 165 20.25 0.65 8.44
CA VAL A 165 21.04 0.84 7.23
C VAL A 165 20.47 1.96 6.37
N PHE A 166 21.36 2.84 5.91
CA PHE A 166 21.11 3.92 4.96
C PHE A 166 21.77 3.64 3.61
N TYR A 167 20.95 3.50 2.57
CA TYR A 167 21.38 3.31 1.19
C TYR A 167 21.19 4.59 0.38
N THR A 168 22.15 4.89 -0.49
CA THR A 168 22.01 5.92 -1.53
C THR A 168 22.64 5.46 -2.84
N GLY A 169 22.21 6.04 -3.95
CA GLY A 169 22.75 5.71 -5.27
C GLY A 169 21.97 6.40 -6.38
N PRO A 170 22.33 6.15 -7.64
CA PRO A 170 21.62 6.69 -8.78
C PRO A 170 20.25 6.01 -8.96
N SER A 171 19.26 6.73 -9.50
CA SER A 171 17.86 6.27 -9.59
C SER A 171 17.65 5.04 -10.48
N ASP A 172 18.59 4.72 -11.37
CA ASP A 172 18.59 3.49 -12.18
C ASP A 172 18.88 2.23 -11.33
N LYS A 173 19.42 2.38 -10.11
CA LYS A 173 19.69 1.27 -9.19
C LYS A 173 18.57 0.98 -8.20
N LEU A 174 17.43 1.69 -8.28
CA LEU A 174 16.30 1.58 -7.34
C LEU A 174 15.85 0.13 -7.10
N ASN A 175 15.88 -0.67 -8.15
CA ASN A 175 15.45 -2.06 -8.18
C ASN A 175 16.20 -2.99 -7.21
N ARG A 176 17.38 -2.56 -6.72
CA ARG A 176 18.22 -3.37 -5.81
C ARG A 176 17.82 -3.25 -4.33
N LEU A 177 16.97 -2.29 -3.97
CA LEU A 177 16.76 -1.90 -2.56
C LEU A 177 15.32 -2.02 -2.06
N MET A 178 14.38 -2.21 -2.97
CA MET A 178 12.98 -2.33 -2.59
C MET A 178 12.80 -3.70 -1.91
N LEU A 179 12.27 -3.68 -0.67
CA LEU A 179 11.91 -4.88 0.11
C LEU A 179 11.02 -5.83 -0.72
N PHE A 180 10.17 -5.23 -1.54
CA PHE A 180 9.58 -5.86 -2.69
C PHE A 180 10.59 -5.84 -3.83
N ARG A 181 11.09 -7.00 -4.26
CA ARG A 181 12.01 -7.15 -5.41
C ARG A 181 11.34 -6.80 -6.75
N MET A 182 10.68 -5.66 -6.82
CA MET A 182 10.03 -5.12 -8.00
C MET A 182 11.04 -4.26 -8.75
N GLN A 183 11.14 -4.49 -10.06
CA GLN A 183 11.77 -3.52 -10.94
C GLN A 183 10.80 -2.34 -11.04
N VAL A 184 11.12 -1.23 -10.37
CA VAL A 184 10.30 -0.02 -10.34
C VAL A 184 11.21 1.13 -10.72
N THR A 185 10.93 1.74 -11.86
CA THR A 185 11.53 3.01 -12.24
C THR A 185 11.02 4.13 -11.34
N HIS A 186 11.75 5.25 -11.26
CA HIS A 186 11.30 6.46 -10.55
C HIS A 186 9.86 6.87 -10.93
N ARG A 187 9.55 6.82 -12.23
CA ARG A 187 8.21 7.17 -12.73
C ARG A 187 7.14 6.20 -12.24
N GLU A 188 7.40 4.90 -12.29
CA GLU A 188 6.46 3.89 -11.82
C GLU A 188 6.22 3.99 -10.32
N LEU A 189 7.24 4.39 -9.54
CA LEU A 189 7.06 4.65 -8.11
C LEU A 189 6.10 5.83 -7.88
N ILE A 190 6.34 6.95 -8.58
CA ILE A 190 5.44 8.12 -8.55
C ILE A 190 4.02 7.71 -8.92
N ASP A 191 3.86 6.94 -10.00
CA ASP A 191 2.54 6.50 -10.46
C ASP A 191 1.86 5.57 -9.46
N ALA A 192 2.62 4.62 -8.89
CA ALA A 192 2.13 3.71 -7.88
C ALA A 192 1.63 4.44 -6.63
N VAL A 193 2.37 5.41 -6.09
CA VAL A 193 1.93 6.12 -4.88
C VAL A 193 0.82 7.14 -5.17
N THR A 194 0.77 7.72 -6.37
CA THR A 194 -0.31 8.64 -6.76
C THR A 194 -1.57 7.94 -7.26
N GLY A 195 -1.55 6.61 -7.36
CA GLY A 195 -2.70 5.84 -7.83
C GLY A 195 -2.99 6.04 -9.31
N THR A 196 -1.95 6.35 -10.09
CA THR A 196 -2.02 6.51 -11.54
C THR A 196 -1.31 5.34 -12.22
N TYR A 197 -1.63 5.12 -13.50
CA TYR A 197 -0.98 4.10 -14.30
C TYR A 197 -0.99 4.53 -15.76
N ARG A 198 0.19 4.60 -16.38
CA ARG A 198 0.32 4.95 -17.79
C ARG A 198 0.30 3.69 -18.63
N PHE A 199 -0.73 3.55 -19.46
CA PHE A 199 -0.81 2.49 -20.45
C PHE A 199 -0.48 3.08 -21.83
N ASP A 200 0.60 2.61 -22.43
CA ASP A 200 0.97 3.01 -23.79
C ASP A 200 0.26 2.11 -24.81
N TRP A 201 -0.59 2.73 -25.64
CA TRP A 201 -1.32 2.06 -26.71
C TRP A 201 -0.38 1.63 -27.84
N THR A 202 -0.59 0.44 -28.36
CA THR A 202 0.13 -0.13 -29.50
C THR A 202 -0.86 -0.78 -30.48
N PRO A 203 -0.52 -0.99 -31.76
CA PRO A 203 -1.42 -1.64 -32.73
C PRO A 203 -1.87 -3.05 -32.34
N ASP A 204 -1.07 -3.77 -31.55
CA ASP A 204 -1.36 -5.09 -30.99
C ASP A 204 -2.14 -5.05 -29.67
N THR A 205 -2.55 -3.85 -29.21
CA THR A 205 -3.39 -3.74 -28.02
C THR A 205 -4.82 -4.22 -28.33
N GLU A 206 -5.28 -5.19 -27.57
CA GLU A 206 -6.67 -5.65 -27.57
C GLU A 206 -7.50 -4.79 -26.61
N ALA A 207 -8.74 -4.50 -27.01
CA ALA A 207 -9.70 -3.82 -26.16
C ALA A 207 -11.02 -4.59 -26.10
N SER A 208 -11.57 -4.73 -24.91
CA SER A 208 -12.85 -5.38 -24.67
C SER A 208 -13.60 -4.71 -23.53
N ILE A 209 -14.85 -5.14 -23.31
CA ILE A 209 -15.64 -4.75 -22.15
C ILE A 209 -15.90 -5.99 -21.31
N ARG A 210 -15.70 -5.88 -20.00
CA ARG A 210 -15.99 -6.94 -19.03
C ARG A 210 -16.54 -6.31 -17.76
N ASP A 211 -17.67 -6.81 -17.28
CA ASP A 211 -18.35 -6.30 -16.08
C ASP A 211 -18.59 -4.78 -16.10
N ASN A 212 -18.95 -4.26 -17.28
CA ASN A 212 -19.13 -2.83 -17.56
C ASN A 212 -17.85 -1.97 -17.42
N ASP A 213 -16.67 -2.57 -17.45
CA ASP A 213 -15.39 -1.84 -17.50
C ASP A 213 -14.73 -1.99 -18.86
N TYR A 214 -13.95 -0.98 -19.25
CA TYR A 214 -13.02 -1.15 -20.35
C TYR A 214 -11.83 -2.00 -19.88
N VAL A 215 -11.47 -2.99 -20.69
CA VAL A 215 -10.30 -3.84 -20.48
C VAL A 215 -9.37 -3.67 -21.66
N LEU A 216 -8.11 -3.32 -21.38
CA LEU A 216 -7.05 -3.22 -22.37
C LEU A 216 -6.01 -4.29 -22.10
N ARG A 217 -5.56 -5.00 -23.14
CA ARG A 217 -4.54 -6.06 -23.03
C ARG A 217 -3.46 -5.86 -24.07
N LYS A 218 -2.19 -6.03 -23.70
CA LYS A 218 -1.05 -6.00 -24.64
C LYS A 218 0.10 -6.85 -24.15
N LYS A 219 0.93 -7.33 -25.08
CA LYS A 219 2.15 -8.09 -24.76
C LYS A 219 3.14 -7.22 -23.99
N SER A 220 3.84 -7.85 -23.05
CA SER A 220 4.87 -7.24 -22.22
C SER A 220 6.01 -8.25 -22.06
N GLY A 221 6.88 -8.34 -23.06
CA GLY A 221 7.78 -9.49 -23.20
C GLY A 221 6.99 -10.75 -23.51
N ASP A 222 7.27 -11.84 -22.79
CA ASP A 222 6.50 -13.09 -22.88
C ASP A 222 5.17 -13.03 -22.09
N ASP A 223 5.03 -12.06 -21.19
CA ASP A 223 3.86 -11.90 -20.34
C ASP A 223 2.77 -11.06 -21.02
N MET A 224 1.57 -11.08 -20.43
CA MET A 224 0.44 -10.25 -20.84
C MET A 224 0.11 -9.21 -19.76
N LEU A 225 0.09 -7.94 -20.15
CA LEU A 225 -0.40 -6.85 -19.32
C LEU A 225 -1.89 -6.62 -19.59
N GLU A 226 -2.70 -6.59 -18.52
CA GLU A 226 -4.12 -6.27 -18.57
C GLU A 226 -4.44 -5.07 -17.66
N VAL A 227 -5.21 -4.11 -18.17
CA VAL A 227 -5.64 -2.91 -17.45
C VAL A 227 -7.16 -2.77 -17.49
N THR A 228 -7.77 -2.58 -16.33
CA THR A 228 -9.22 -2.36 -16.18
C THR A 228 -9.52 -0.90 -15.84
N ILE A 229 -10.41 -0.25 -16.59
CA ILE A 229 -10.73 1.18 -16.51
C ILE A 229 -12.24 1.38 -16.27
N ASP A 230 -12.57 2.18 -15.26
CA ASP A 230 -13.94 2.58 -14.91
C ASP A 230 -14.53 3.53 -15.96
N PRO A 231 -15.71 3.24 -16.55
CA PRO A 231 -16.27 4.07 -17.62
C PRO A 231 -16.87 5.39 -17.14
N ALA A 232 -17.24 5.49 -15.86
CA ALA A 232 -17.86 6.69 -15.30
C ALA A 232 -16.82 7.76 -14.96
N ARG A 233 -15.65 7.34 -14.47
CA ARG A 233 -14.60 8.22 -13.93
C ARG A 233 -13.36 8.27 -14.80
N PHE A 234 -13.20 7.33 -15.74
CA PHE A 234 -11.99 7.15 -16.55
C PHE A 234 -10.75 7.05 -15.67
N VAL A 235 -10.79 6.13 -14.69
CA VAL A 235 -9.66 5.81 -13.81
C VAL A 235 -9.32 4.33 -13.92
N VAL A 236 -8.03 4.02 -13.81
CA VAL A 236 -7.55 2.63 -13.76
C VAL A 236 -7.91 2.04 -12.40
N LYS A 237 -8.65 0.91 -12.39
CA LYS A 237 -9.04 0.20 -11.17
C LYS A 237 -8.13 -1.00 -10.85
N LYS A 238 -7.63 -1.66 -11.89
CA LYS A 238 -6.82 -2.87 -11.78
C LYS A 238 -5.77 -2.89 -12.88
N VAL A 239 -4.56 -3.33 -12.53
CA VAL A 239 -3.50 -3.70 -13.47
C VAL A 239 -3.07 -5.11 -13.10
N VAL A 240 -2.92 -5.98 -14.10
CA VAL A 240 -2.53 -7.37 -13.93
C VAL A 240 -1.41 -7.69 -14.89
N LEU A 241 -0.34 -8.29 -14.38
CA LEU A 241 0.66 -8.97 -15.19
C LEU A 241 0.35 -10.47 -15.14
N LEU A 242 0.14 -11.07 -16.30
CA LEU A 242 -0.24 -12.47 -16.49
C LEU A 242 0.92 -13.21 -17.16
N ALA A 243 1.26 -14.38 -16.66
CA ALA A 243 2.18 -15.31 -17.32
C ALA A 243 1.58 -15.83 -18.65
N PRO A 244 2.37 -16.43 -19.55
CA PRO A 244 1.88 -17.03 -20.80
C PRO A 244 0.76 -18.07 -20.60
N ASN A 245 0.76 -18.76 -19.44
CA ASN A 245 -0.25 -19.74 -19.07
C ASN A 245 -1.53 -19.12 -18.44
N GLY A 246 -1.63 -17.79 -18.41
CA GLY A 246 -2.77 -17.05 -17.86
C GLY A 246 -2.76 -16.87 -16.33
N LYS A 247 -1.73 -17.35 -15.62
CA LYS A 247 -1.62 -17.15 -14.15
C LYS A 247 -1.25 -15.70 -13.83
N GLU A 248 -1.95 -15.09 -12.86
CA GLU A 248 -1.57 -13.76 -12.35
C GLU A 248 -0.20 -13.82 -11.66
N ILE A 249 0.78 -13.06 -12.17
CA ILE A 249 2.10 -12.84 -11.57
C ILE A 249 2.01 -11.72 -10.53
N ALA A 250 1.47 -10.57 -10.96
CA ALA A 250 1.34 -9.37 -10.14
C ALA A 250 -0.01 -8.71 -10.38
N VAL A 251 -0.57 -8.14 -9.31
CA VAL A 251 -1.86 -7.45 -9.34
C VAL A 251 -1.74 -6.14 -8.59
N GLN A 252 -2.02 -5.03 -9.27
CA GLN A 252 -2.22 -3.73 -8.66
C GLN A 252 -3.72 -3.38 -8.65
N LYS A 253 -4.22 -2.92 -7.51
CA LYS A 253 -5.63 -2.55 -7.32
C LYS A 253 -5.71 -1.13 -6.76
N PHE A 254 -6.59 -0.35 -7.36
CA PHE A 254 -6.91 1.01 -6.94
C PHE A 254 -8.40 1.06 -6.58
N ARG A 255 -8.72 1.51 -5.37
CA ARG A 255 -10.08 1.47 -4.82
C ARG A 255 -10.40 2.74 -4.04
N THR A 256 -11.68 2.90 -3.71
CA THR A 256 -12.18 4.00 -2.87
C THR A 256 -11.84 5.35 -3.48
N PHE A 257 -12.16 5.52 -4.78
CA PHE A 257 -11.89 6.75 -5.50
C PHE A 257 -12.66 7.94 -4.90
N ARG A 258 -11.99 9.08 -4.86
CA ARG A 258 -12.55 10.38 -4.46
C ARG A 258 -12.11 11.45 -5.44
N LYS A 259 -13.00 12.40 -5.68
CA LYS A 259 -12.69 13.59 -6.48
C LYS A 259 -12.12 14.66 -5.56
N ILE A 260 -10.88 15.08 -5.79
CA ILE A 260 -10.15 16.07 -4.99
C ILE A 260 -9.57 17.08 -5.98
N ASP A 261 -9.91 18.36 -5.82
CA ASP A 261 -9.50 19.46 -6.72
C ASP A 261 -9.67 19.10 -8.22
N GLY A 262 -10.78 18.43 -8.56
CA GLY A 262 -11.13 18.07 -9.92
C GLY A 262 -10.50 16.78 -10.48
N ALA A 263 -9.57 16.18 -9.76
CA ALA A 263 -8.92 14.90 -10.09
C ALA A 263 -9.55 13.73 -9.32
N TRP A 264 -9.70 12.57 -9.95
CA TRP A 264 -10.08 11.33 -9.27
C TRP A 264 -8.83 10.59 -8.80
N LEU A 265 -8.72 10.34 -7.49
CA LEU A 265 -7.62 9.61 -6.86
C LEU A 265 -8.15 8.45 -6.00
N PRO A 266 -7.46 7.30 -5.97
CA PRO A 266 -7.80 6.22 -5.05
C PRO A 266 -7.30 6.52 -3.64
N LYS A 267 -8.13 6.22 -2.63
CA LYS A 267 -7.67 6.20 -1.22
C LYS A 267 -7.00 4.87 -0.84
N TYR A 268 -7.23 3.82 -1.61
CA TYR A 268 -6.70 2.49 -1.31
C TYR A 268 -5.92 1.97 -2.52
N ILE A 269 -4.63 1.71 -2.32
CA ILE A 269 -3.71 1.18 -3.31
C ILE A 269 -3.16 -0.13 -2.76
N GLN A 270 -3.22 -1.19 -3.55
CA GLN A 270 -2.66 -2.48 -3.19
C GLN A 270 -1.86 -3.05 -4.35
N ILE A 271 -0.66 -3.52 -4.05
CA ILE A 271 0.20 -4.27 -4.98
C ILE A 271 0.39 -5.64 -4.37
N PHE A 272 0.19 -6.69 -5.16
CA PHE A 272 0.32 -8.06 -4.72
C PHE A 272 1.09 -8.87 -5.76
N ARG A 273 2.20 -9.48 -5.35
CA ARG A 273 2.94 -10.46 -6.14
C ARG A 273 2.53 -11.85 -5.68
N LYS A 274 1.88 -12.58 -6.58
CA LYS A 274 1.18 -13.82 -6.26
C LYS A 274 2.14 -14.96 -5.92
N GLU A 275 3.23 -15.06 -6.66
CA GLU A 275 4.21 -16.14 -6.53
C GLU A 275 5.09 -15.98 -5.28
N THR A 276 5.53 -14.76 -4.99
CA THR A 276 6.36 -14.46 -3.82
C THR A 276 5.55 -14.17 -2.56
N HIS A 277 4.22 -14.17 -2.65
CA HIS A 277 3.30 -13.82 -1.56
C HIS A 277 3.58 -12.46 -0.92
N GLU A 278 4.12 -11.51 -1.68
CA GLU A 278 4.43 -10.17 -1.19
C GLU A 278 3.22 -9.25 -1.44
N ARG A 279 2.72 -8.59 -0.40
CA ARG A 279 1.61 -7.61 -0.46
C ARG A 279 2.00 -6.25 0.14
N LEU A 280 1.83 -5.18 -0.63
CA LEU A 280 1.98 -3.79 -0.19
C LEU A 280 0.61 -3.12 -0.28
N THR A 281 0.18 -2.45 0.78
CA THR A 281 -1.07 -1.71 0.82
C THR A 281 -0.84 -0.32 1.39
N VAL A 282 -1.27 0.71 0.66
CA VAL A 282 -1.34 2.09 1.13
C VAL A 282 -2.81 2.47 1.23
N PHE A 283 -3.24 2.86 2.43
CA PHE A 283 -4.54 3.45 2.66
C PHE A 283 -4.38 4.90 3.11
N TYR A 284 -4.76 5.84 2.26
CA TYR A 284 -4.74 7.24 2.60
C TYR A 284 -5.96 7.61 3.44
N GLU A 285 -5.74 8.24 4.59
CA GLU A 285 -6.79 8.86 5.38
C GLU A 285 -7.06 10.28 4.87
N LYS A 286 -5.97 11.03 4.63
CA LYS A 286 -5.97 12.39 4.10
C LYS A 286 -5.19 12.43 2.79
N LEU A 287 -5.78 13.07 1.78
CA LEU A 287 -5.16 13.36 0.50
C LEU A 287 -5.39 14.83 0.15
N THR A 288 -4.35 15.49 -0.29
CA THR A 288 -4.40 16.84 -0.87
C THR A 288 -3.55 16.85 -2.13
N VAL A 289 -4.02 17.50 -3.18
CA VAL A 289 -3.30 17.61 -4.45
C VAL A 289 -3.15 19.08 -4.84
N ASN A 290 -2.20 19.37 -5.73
CA ASN A 290 -1.98 20.69 -6.32
C ASN A 290 -1.75 21.82 -5.31
N LYS A 291 -1.32 21.48 -4.09
CA LYS A 291 -0.82 22.44 -3.10
C LYS A 291 0.68 22.61 -3.30
N LYS A 292 1.18 23.80 -3.01
CA LYS A 292 2.62 24.10 -3.08
C LYS A 292 3.34 23.22 -2.06
N LEU A 293 4.26 22.38 -2.55
CA LEU A 293 5.18 21.59 -1.72
C LEU A 293 6.60 22.14 -1.95
N PRO A 294 7.08 23.05 -1.07
CA PRO A 294 8.41 23.62 -1.18
C PRO A 294 9.50 22.56 -0.97
N ALA A 295 10.71 22.82 -1.47
CA ALA A 295 11.79 21.84 -1.48
C ALA A 295 12.22 21.36 -0.08
N ASN A 296 12.06 22.20 0.94
CA ASN A 296 12.35 21.85 2.33
C ASN A 296 11.41 20.77 2.90
N GLU A 297 10.25 20.53 2.30
CA GLU A 297 9.38 19.39 2.66
C GLU A 297 9.89 18.04 2.14
N PHE A 298 10.86 18.05 1.22
CA PHE A 298 11.54 16.85 0.71
C PHE A 298 12.87 16.62 1.43
N THR A 299 12.89 16.83 2.74
CA THR A 299 14.06 16.63 3.60
C THR A 299 13.83 15.46 4.54
N PHE A 300 14.91 14.79 4.91
CA PHE A 300 14.94 13.67 5.82
C PHE A 300 16.23 13.73 6.65
N LYS A 301 16.18 13.14 7.86
CA LYS A 301 17.34 13.03 8.75
C LYS A 301 17.75 11.56 8.82
N VAL A 302 19.02 11.32 8.55
CA VAL A 302 19.62 9.99 8.72
C VAL A 302 20.17 9.91 10.15
N PRO A 303 19.85 8.86 10.92
CA PRO A 303 20.48 8.66 12.23
C PRO A 303 22.00 8.57 12.12
N GLU A 304 22.72 9.15 13.09
CA GLU A 304 24.17 9.22 13.05
C GLU A 304 24.84 7.84 13.12
N ASN A 305 24.20 6.91 13.83
CA ASN A 305 24.63 5.53 14.01
C ASN A 305 24.21 4.58 12.86
N ALA A 306 23.55 5.08 11.81
CA ALA A 306 23.15 4.25 10.68
C ALA A 306 24.36 3.84 9.83
N GLU A 307 24.43 2.57 9.45
CA GLU A 307 25.43 2.07 8.52
C GLU A 307 25.14 2.60 7.11
N LYS A 308 26.15 3.13 6.41
CA LYS A 308 25.96 3.85 5.15
C LYS A 308 26.52 3.08 3.97
N TYR A 309 25.67 2.82 2.98
CA TYR A 309 26.05 2.18 1.72
C TYR A 309 25.75 3.07 0.54
N ARG A 310 26.70 3.14 -0.39
CA ARG A 310 26.54 3.85 -1.67
C ARG A 310 26.60 2.86 -2.82
N LEU A 311 25.48 2.70 -3.51
CA LEU A 311 25.42 1.96 -4.76
C LEU A 311 26.05 2.80 -5.86
N LYS A 312 26.91 2.15 -6.64
CA LYS A 312 27.53 2.70 -7.85
C LYS A 312 26.80 2.17 -9.09
#